data_AF-A0A9X2XY40-F1
#
_entry.id   AF-A0A9X2XY40-F1
#
_cell.length_a   1.000
_cell.length_b   1.000
_cell.length_c   1.000
_cell.angle_alpha   90.00
_cell.angle_beta   90.00
_cell.angle_gamma   90.00
#
_symmetry.space_group_name_H-M   'P 1'
#
loop_
_entity.id
_entity.type
_entity.pdbx_description
1 polymer ?
#
loop_
_entity_poly.entity_id
_entity_poly.type
_entity_poly.pdbx_seq_one_letter_code
_entity_poly.pdbx_strand_id
1 'polypeptide(L)'
;MKIKIFFPILLFLSSITYSQNIVGFWYGNANITNGGSANNYLIELILKQNQGNVQGILNYYFRNTFRSIQLNGSYNPTTRKLALQNIPITYFASTSTMEVDCMMDFIATLRVAQAGSILNGTFMSKKEYRATCPEISFNLALDKNISQHDSVVTAIKEFKEVYQVWQPAPEDTIVAATVIQRPVVNYVVNAQYKERDKVVEKEILVDADSVTVDFYDNGEVDGDSISVFYNDQLITFNRKLSTRSIQFRLGLDPTKEVNEITMFADNLGSIPPNTALMLVNDGKNRFDIRLSSNLQKSATVRLKRKPVANTSSTSGAHP
;
A
#
# COMPACT_ATOMS: atom_id res chain seq x y z
N MET A 1 16.39 -1.77 -79.20
CA MET A 1 16.01 -2.57 -78.01
C MET A 1 16.24 -1.70 -76.77
N LYS A 2 15.19 -1.14 -76.16
CA LYS A 2 15.31 -0.20 -75.02
C LYS A 2 15.17 -0.97 -73.71
N ILE A 3 16.23 -1.02 -72.90
CA ILE A 3 16.25 -1.64 -71.58
C ILE A 3 15.65 -0.64 -70.58
N LYS A 4 14.54 -1.02 -69.93
CA LYS A 4 13.96 -0.28 -68.80
C LYS A 4 14.52 -0.86 -67.51
N ILE A 5 15.36 -0.09 -66.82
CA ILE A 5 15.86 -0.41 -65.48
C ILE A 5 14.81 0.07 -64.47
N PHE A 6 14.25 -0.85 -63.69
CA PHE A 6 13.28 -0.58 -62.63
C PHE A 6 14.04 -0.51 -61.30
N PHE A 7 14.07 0.66 -60.68
CA PHE A 7 14.74 0.90 -59.39
C PHE A 7 13.69 0.76 -58.28
N PRO A 8 13.82 -0.17 -57.32
CA PRO A 8 12.87 -0.26 -56.23
C PRO A 8 13.19 0.82 -55.19
N ILE A 9 12.23 1.72 -54.95
CA ILE A 9 12.29 2.70 -53.87
C ILE A 9 12.00 1.96 -52.56
N LEU A 10 13.03 1.78 -51.73
CA LEU A 10 12.93 1.20 -50.40
C LEU A 10 12.37 2.26 -49.43
N LEU A 11 11.08 2.17 -49.12
CA LEU A 11 10.41 3.01 -48.12
C LEU A 11 10.90 2.63 -46.72
N PHE A 12 11.78 3.44 -46.13
CA PHE A 12 12.14 3.36 -44.72
C PHE A 12 10.93 3.76 -43.86
N LEU A 13 10.22 2.79 -43.28
CA LEU A 13 9.32 3.05 -42.16
C LEU A 13 10.17 3.40 -40.93
N SER A 14 10.19 4.67 -40.55
CA SER A 14 10.72 5.12 -39.27
C SER A 14 9.77 4.73 -38.14
N SER A 15 10.04 3.61 -37.50
CA SER A 15 9.41 3.26 -36.23
C SER A 15 9.82 4.27 -35.17
N ILE A 16 8.92 5.16 -34.77
CA ILE A 16 9.11 6.05 -33.64
C ILE A 16 9.14 5.17 -32.38
N THR A 17 10.34 4.88 -31.87
CA THR A 17 10.49 4.22 -30.58
C THR A 17 10.17 5.23 -29.49
N TYR A 18 8.94 5.18 -28.95
CA TYR A 18 8.64 5.88 -27.70
C TYR A 18 9.52 5.29 -26.60
N SER A 19 10.43 6.11 -26.06
CA SER A 19 11.21 5.76 -24.89
C SER A 19 10.26 5.50 -23.72
N GLN A 20 10.37 4.32 -23.10
CA GLN A 20 9.58 3.97 -21.92
C GLN A 20 10.08 4.81 -20.73
N ASN A 21 9.24 5.76 -20.29
CA ASN A 21 9.54 6.63 -19.16
C ASN A 21 9.05 6.00 -17.84
N ILE A 22 9.56 6.54 -16.74
CA ILE A 22 9.18 6.13 -15.37
C ILE A 22 8.22 7.12 -14.70
N VAL A 23 7.77 8.13 -15.45
CA VAL A 23 6.99 9.24 -14.91
C VAL A 23 5.63 8.75 -14.45
N GLY A 24 5.26 9.08 -13.21
CA GLY A 24 3.96 8.71 -12.66
C GLY A 24 3.98 8.39 -11.18
N PHE A 25 2.84 7.90 -10.72
CA PHE A 25 2.57 7.45 -9.36
C PHE A 25 2.68 5.94 -9.29
N TRP A 26 3.50 5.45 -8.38
CA TRP A 26 3.84 4.04 -8.22
C TRP A 26 3.48 3.58 -6.83
N TYR A 27 2.76 2.47 -6.73
CA TYR A 27 2.23 1.97 -5.46
C TYR A 27 2.58 0.53 -5.22
N GLY A 28 2.92 0.19 -3.99
CA GLY A 28 3.08 -1.20 -3.59
C GLY A 28 3.60 -1.36 -2.18
N ASN A 29 3.99 -2.59 -1.88
CA ASN A 29 4.55 -2.94 -0.60
C ASN A 29 6.05 -3.28 -0.72
N ALA A 30 6.76 -3.10 0.38
CA ALA A 30 8.12 -3.56 0.55
C ALA A 30 8.25 -4.46 1.77
N ASN A 31 9.00 -5.54 1.62
CA ASN A 31 9.16 -6.59 2.61
C ASN A 31 10.64 -6.97 2.75
N ILE A 32 11.04 -7.39 3.94
CA ILE A 32 12.40 -7.87 4.19
C ILE A 32 12.60 -9.20 3.47
N THR A 33 13.72 -9.34 2.76
CA THR A 33 14.05 -10.54 1.97
C THR A 33 14.17 -11.83 2.79
N ASN A 34 14.57 -11.74 4.07
CA ASN A 34 14.80 -12.90 4.93
C ASN A 34 13.60 -13.34 5.79
N GLY A 35 12.38 -12.90 5.46
CA GLY A 35 11.13 -13.48 6.02
C GLY A 35 10.87 -13.27 7.52
N GLY A 36 11.69 -12.48 8.22
CA GLY A 36 11.63 -12.35 9.68
C GLY A 36 10.64 -11.33 10.24
N SER A 37 9.90 -10.59 9.43
CA SER A 37 9.02 -9.51 9.91
C SER A 37 7.66 -9.52 9.23
N ALA A 38 6.60 -9.51 10.04
CA ALA A 38 5.23 -9.28 9.59
C ALA A 38 4.93 -7.78 9.31
N ASN A 39 5.93 -6.90 9.44
CA ASN A 39 5.79 -5.47 9.15
C ASN A 39 6.23 -5.21 7.71
N ASN A 40 5.27 -4.80 6.89
CA ASN A 40 5.47 -4.32 5.54
C ASN A 40 5.58 -2.78 5.52
N TYR A 41 6.35 -2.26 4.58
CA TYR A 41 6.36 -0.84 4.24
C TYR A 41 5.35 -0.63 3.13
N LEU A 42 4.38 0.24 3.34
CA LEU A 42 3.51 0.69 2.26
C LEU A 42 4.19 1.88 1.58
N ILE A 43 4.36 1.80 0.27
CA ILE A 43 5.12 2.76 -0.51
C ILE A 43 4.24 3.36 -1.59
N GLU A 44 4.27 4.68 -1.61
CA GLU A 44 3.97 5.50 -2.76
C GLU A 44 5.25 6.19 -3.24
N LEU A 45 5.49 6.13 -4.54
CA LEU A 45 6.61 6.79 -5.19
C LEU A 45 6.10 7.60 -6.37
N ILE A 46 6.28 8.91 -6.31
CA ILE A 46 5.92 9.86 -7.38
C ILE A 46 7.20 10.22 -8.11
N LEU A 47 7.25 10.02 -9.42
CA LEU A 47 8.46 10.23 -10.22
C LEU A 47 8.25 11.23 -11.34
N LYS A 48 9.16 12.18 -11.44
CA LYS A 48 9.34 13.08 -12.59
C LYS A 48 10.73 12.87 -13.17
N GLN A 49 10.78 12.72 -14.49
CA GLN A 49 12.00 12.45 -15.22
C GLN A 49 12.31 13.60 -16.16
N ASN A 50 13.50 14.17 -16.04
CA ASN A 50 14.06 15.14 -16.97
C ASN A 50 15.31 14.50 -17.60
N GLN A 51 15.14 13.90 -18.78
CA GLN A 51 16.18 13.13 -19.47
C GLN A 51 16.71 11.96 -18.61
N GLY A 52 17.95 12.01 -18.12
CA GLY A 52 18.53 11.01 -17.23
C GLY A 52 18.35 11.32 -15.74
N ASN A 53 17.99 12.55 -15.39
CA ASN A 53 17.80 12.98 -14.01
C ASN A 53 16.37 12.69 -13.57
N VAL A 54 16.22 12.22 -12.34
CA VAL A 54 14.94 11.88 -11.75
C VAL A 54 14.78 12.66 -10.46
N GLN A 55 13.65 13.35 -10.35
CA GLN A 55 13.14 13.87 -9.09
C GLN A 55 11.97 13.00 -8.68
N GLY A 56 11.85 12.73 -7.39
CA GLY A 56 10.72 11.99 -6.89
C GLY A 56 10.33 12.38 -5.49
N ILE A 57 9.18 11.88 -5.08
CA ILE A 57 8.71 11.93 -3.71
C ILE A 57 8.46 10.49 -3.30
N LEU A 58 9.07 10.08 -2.20
CA LEU A 58 8.77 8.84 -1.53
C LEU A 58 7.88 9.15 -0.33
N ASN A 59 6.65 8.71 -0.43
CA ASN A 59 5.73 8.62 0.67
C ASN A 59 5.77 7.18 1.14
N TYR A 60 6.22 6.96 2.38
CA TYR A 60 6.18 5.61 2.93
C TYR A 60 5.61 5.61 4.34
N TYR A 61 4.90 4.52 4.61
CA TYR A 61 4.32 4.26 5.90
C TYR A 61 4.95 3.02 6.52
N PHE A 62 5.41 3.14 7.77
CA PHE A 62 5.94 2.04 8.56
C PHE A 62 5.39 2.11 9.99
N ARG A 63 4.83 1.01 10.51
CA ARG A 63 4.10 0.94 11.81
C ARG A 63 3.08 2.05 12.15
N ASN A 64 3.51 3.12 12.81
CA ASN A 64 2.68 4.29 13.14
C ASN A 64 3.29 5.59 12.59
N THR A 65 4.38 5.46 11.84
CA THR A 65 5.18 6.53 11.25
C THR A 65 4.83 6.70 9.78
N PHE A 66 4.60 7.93 9.36
CA PHE A 66 4.52 8.38 7.98
C PHE A 66 5.72 9.27 7.67
N ARG A 67 6.32 9.05 6.52
CA ARG A 67 7.38 9.92 5.98
C ARG A 67 7.06 10.31 4.55
N SER A 68 7.24 11.59 4.26
CA SER A 68 7.21 12.14 2.91
C SER A 68 8.56 12.78 2.63
N ILE A 69 9.32 12.21 1.70
CA ILE A 69 10.74 12.54 1.47
C ILE A 69 10.96 12.87 0.00
N GLN A 70 11.62 13.99 -0.27
CA GLN A 70 12.05 14.32 -1.63
C GLN A 70 13.30 13.54 -1.99
N LEU A 71 13.27 12.91 -3.17
CA LEU A 71 14.33 12.08 -3.68
C LEU A 71 14.90 12.66 -4.97
N ASN A 72 16.21 12.50 -5.12
CA ASN A 72 16.92 12.74 -6.36
C ASN A 72 17.61 11.46 -6.79
N GLY A 73 17.71 11.27 -8.11
CA GLY A 73 18.39 10.11 -8.64
C GLY A 73 18.51 10.15 -10.15
N SER A 74 18.72 8.96 -10.71
CA SER A 74 18.95 8.80 -12.15
C SER A 74 18.19 7.62 -12.70
N TYR A 75 17.84 7.73 -13.98
CA TYR A 75 17.26 6.64 -14.74
C TYR A 75 18.04 6.45 -16.02
N ASN A 76 18.41 5.20 -16.27
CA ASN A 76 19.08 4.79 -17.49
C ASN A 76 18.06 4.09 -18.41
N PRO A 77 17.63 4.70 -19.53
CA PRO A 77 16.64 4.11 -20.42
C PRO A 77 17.10 2.82 -21.10
N THR A 78 18.41 2.66 -21.32
CA THR A 78 19.00 1.49 -21.97
C THR A 78 18.93 0.26 -21.05
N THR A 79 19.26 0.44 -19.77
CA THR A 79 19.21 -0.66 -18.79
C THR A 79 17.88 -0.75 -18.05
N ARG A 80 17.01 0.25 -18.22
CA ARG A 80 15.73 0.43 -17.51
C ARG A 80 15.88 0.47 -15.99
N LYS A 81 17.06 0.89 -15.51
CA LYS A 81 17.37 0.96 -14.08
C LYS A 81 17.13 2.35 -13.54
N LEU A 82 16.37 2.42 -12.45
CA LEU A 82 16.15 3.59 -11.62
C LEU A 82 16.97 3.45 -10.34
N ALA A 83 17.74 4.49 -10.00
CA ALA A 83 18.49 4.57 -8.77
C ALA A 83 18.18 5.89 -8.05
N LEU A 84 17.66 5.80 -6.82
CA LEU A 84 17.48 6.94 -5.91
C LEU A 84 18.33 6.69 -4.67
N GLN A 85 18.98 7.72 -4.14
CA GLN A 85 20.05 7.55 -3.14
C GLN A 85 19.68 8.19 -1.81
N ASN A 86 20.33 7.72 -0.74
CA ASN A 86 20.31 8.34 0.59
C ASN A 86 18.92 8.44 1.23
N ILE A 87 18.16 7.35 1.19
CA ILE A 87 16.81 7.30 1.75
C ILE A 87 16.88 6.82 3.20
N PRO A 88 16.47 7.63 4.19
CA PRO A 88 16.35 7.18 5.57
C PRO A 88 15.09 6.30 5.69
N ILE A 89 15.28 4.98 5.65
CA ILE A 89 14.20 4.01 5.86
C ILE A 89 14.20 3.58 7.31
N THR A 90 13.07 3.70 7.99
CA THR A 90 12.92 3.27 9.38
C THR A 90 13.19 1.78 9.52
N TYR A 91 14.05 1.40 10.47
CA TYR A 91 14.50 0.04 10.69
C TYR A 91 13.33 -0.89 11.04
N PHE A 92 13.32 -2.08 10.45
CA PHE A 92 12.16 -2.96 10.53
C PHE A 92 11.81 -3.45 11.95
N ALA A 93 12.80 -3.46 12.85
CA ALA A 93 12.61 -3.84 14.24
C ALA A 93 12.40 -2.64 15.17
N SER A 94 12.34 -1.41 14.63
CA SER A 94 11.96 -0.24 15.41
C SER A 94 10.60 -0.43 16.06
N THR A 95 10.48 0.09 17.28
CA THR A 95 9.27 0.07 18.10
C THR A 95 8.67 1.47 18.16
N SER A 96 7.48 1.62 18.76
CA SER A 96 6.84 2.92 18.98
C SER A 96 7.63 3.89 19.87
N THR A 97 8.67 3.40 20.57
CA THR A 97 9.48 4.19 21.52
C THR A 97 10.91 4.42 21.04
N MET A 98 11.36 3.71 19.99
CA MET A 98 12.72 3.79 19.47
C MET A 98 12.73 3.58 17.96
N GLU A 99 12.94 4.68 17.23
CA GLU A 99 13.05 4.70 15.79
C GLU A 99 14.52 4.88 15.41
N VAL A 100 15.03 3.95 14.59
CA VAL A 100 16.39 4.00 14.06
C VAL A 100 16.24 3.99 12.55
N ASP A 101 16.87 4.94 11.86
CA ASP A 101 16.83 4.97 10.41
C ASP A 101 18.04 4.24 9.82
N CYS A 102 17.76 3.43 8.80
CA CYS A 102 18.73 2.80 7.92
C CYS A 102 18.87 3.67 6.68
N MET A 103 20.06 4.19 6.41
CA MET A 103 20.31 4.87 5.14
C MET A 103 20.45 3.84 4.02
N MET A 104 19.55 3.89 3.05
CA MET A 104 19.45 2.93 1.96
C MET A 104 19.40 3.61 0.59
N ASP A 105 19.81 2.88 -0.44
CA ASP A 105 19.65 3.29 -1.83
C ASP A 105 18.53 2.45 -2.47
N PHE A 106 17.60 3.11 -3.17
CA PHE A 106 16.52 2.46 -3.92
C PHE A 106 17.02 2.10 -5.31
N ILE A 107 17.07 0.80 -5.62
CA ILE A 107 17.48 0.29 -6.92
C ILE A 107 16.32 -0.51 -7.52
N ALA A 108 15.75 -0.03 -8.62
CA ALA A 108 14.64 -0.68 -9.31
C ALA A 108 14.90 -0.88 -10.81
N THR A 109 14.24 -1.88 -11.37
CA THR A 109 14.19 -2.10 -12.82
C THR A 109 12.75 -1.97 -13.32
N LEU A 110 12.54 -1.14 -14.34
CA LEU A 110 11.25 -0.98 -15.00
C LEU A 110 10.95 -2.17 -15.92
N ARG A 111 9.81 -2.82 -15.66
CA ARG A 111 9.21 -3.83 -16.53
C ARG A 111 7.89 -3.30 -17.07
N VAL A 112 7.72 -3.34 -18.38
CA VAL A 112 6.50 -2.88 -19.07
C VAL A 112 5.88 -4.07 -19.79
N ALA A 113 4.59 -4.31 -19.53
CA ALA A 113 3.77 -5.31 -20.19
C ALA A 113 2.42 -4.69 -20.62
N GLN A 114 1.64 -5.42 -21.42
CA GLN A 114 0.29 -4.96 -21.82
C GLN A 114 -0.61 -4.72 -20.60
N ALA A 115 -0.53 -5.59 -19.60
CA ALA A 115 -1.31 -5.51 -18.36
C ALA A 115 -0.93 -4.32 -17.46
N GLY A 116 0.30 -3.77 -17.58
CA GLY A 116 0.76 -2.69 -16.70
C GLY A 116 2.27 -2.55 -16.67
N SER A 117 2.73 -1.49 -16.01
CA SER A 117 4.14 -1.23 -15.74
C SER A 117 4.45 -1.48 -14.28
N ILE A 118 5.59 -2.11 -14.00
CA ILE A 118 6.03 -2.50 -12.65
C ILE A 118 7.47 -2.03 -12.45
N LEU A 119 7.75 -1.41 -11.31
CA LEU A 119 9.08 -1.22 -10.76
C LEU A 119 9.36 -2.32 -9.75
N ASN A 120 10.26 -3.23 -10.09
CA ASN A 120 10.72 -4.28 -9.19
C ASN A 120 12.16 -3.98 -8.75
N GLY A 121 12.42 -4.02 -7.45
CA GLY A 121 13.69 -3.57 -6.91
C GLY A 121 13.89 -3.87 -5.43
N THR A 122 15.00 -3.34 -4.92
CA THR A 122 15.38 -3.46 -3.51
C THR A 122 15.85 -2.12 -2.96
N PHE A 123 15.52 -1.86 -1.70
CA PHE A 123 16.29 -0.93 -0.88
C PHE A 123 17.56 -1.65 -0.44
N MET A 124 18.71 -1.16 -0.87
CA MET A 124 20.02 -1.67 -0.53
C MET A 124 20.61 -0.82 0.58
N SER A 125 20.90 -1.44 1.73
CA SER A 125 21.60 -0.77 2.82
C SER A 125 22.99 -0.31 2.38
N LYS A 126 23.39 0.89 2.78
CA LYS A 126 24.79 1.31 2.61
C LYS A 126 25.74 0.38 3.37
N LYS A 127 27.02 0.36 2.96
CA LYS A 127 28.05 -0.54 3.52
C LYS A 127 28.12 -0.47 5.05
N GLU A 128 27.93 0.71 5.63
CA GLU A 128 27.93 0.98 7.07
C GLU A 128 26.74 0.34 7.81
N TYR A 129 25.63 0.11 7.12
CA TYR A 129 24.37 -0.40 7.69
C TYR A 129 24.12 -1.88 7.32
N ARG A 130 24.99 -2.50 6.52
CA ARG A 130 24.75 -3.82 5.90
C ARG A 130 24.63 -4.98 6.90
N ALA A 131 25.22 -4.83 8.09
CA ALA A 131 25.16 -5.83 9.15
C ALA A 131 23.85 -5.77 9.95
N THR A 132 23.20 -4.60 10.01
CA THR A 132 22.01 -4.35 10.83
C THR A 132 20.75 -4.26 9.98
N CYS A 133 20.83 -3.62 8.82
CA CYS A 133 19.70 -3.34 7.93
C CYS A 133 19.70 -4.32 6.76
N PRO A 134 18.87 -5.38 6.78
CA PRO A 134 18.73 -6.28 5.64
C PRO A 134 18.12 -5.56 4.43
N GLU A 135 18.30 -6.14 3.24
CA GLU A 135 17.68 -5.62 2.03
C GLU A 135 16.14 -5.75 2.09
N ILE A 136 15.44 -4.72 1.58
CA ILE A 136 13.98 -4.69 1.54
C ILE A 136 13.56 -4.75 0.08
N SER A 137 12.93 -5.85 -0.32
CA SER A 137 12.40 -6.02 -1.68
C SER A 137 11.04 -5.36 -1.82
N PHE A 138 10.79 -4.72 -2.95
CA PHE A 138 9.51 -4.11 -3.27
C PHE A 138 9.04 -4.43 -4.68
N ASN A 139 7.74 -4.33 -4.87
CA ASN A 139 7.10 -4.37 -6.17
C ASN A 139 6.09 -3.23 -6.24
N LEU A 140 6.35 -2.23 -7.09
CA LEU A 140 5.48 -1.08 -7.26
C LEU A 140 4.81 -1.12 -8.63
N ALA A 141 3.49 -0.98 -8.67
CA ALA A 141 2.70 -0.89 -9.88
C ALA A 141 2.40 0.57 -10.22
N LEU A 142 2.49 0.92 -11.50
CA LEU A 142 2.12 2.24 -12.01
C LEU A 142 0.60 2.40 -12.02
N ASP A 143 0.09 3.49 -11.43
CA ASP A 143 -1.29 3.92 -11.64
C ASP A 143 -1.38 4.83 -12.88
N LYS A 144 -1.78 4.27 -14.01
CA LYS A 144 -1.88 5.01 -15.29
C LYS A 144 -2.93 6.12 -15.27
N ASN A 145 -3.97 6.02 -14.44
CA ASN A 145 -5.10 6.94 -14.49
C ASN A 145 -4.71 8.32 -13.94
N ILE A 146 -3.94 8.32 -12.85
CA ILE A 146 -3.50 9.54 -12.17
C ILE A 146 -2.11 10.03 -12.61
N SER A 147 -1.35 9.19 -13.33
CA SER A 147 0.01 9.52 -13.81
C SER A 147 0.06 10.50 -14.99
N GLN A 148 -0.89 11.44 -15.05
CA GLN A 148 -0.85 12.53 -16.00
C GLN A 148 0.29 13.49 -15.66
N HIS A 149 0.88 14.12 -16.68
CA HIS A 149 2.03 15.00 -16.50
C HIS A 149 1.74 16.12 -15.49
N ASP A 150 0.58 16.76 -15.60
CA ASP A 150 0.18 17.87 -14.73
C ASP A 150 -0.02 17.42 -13.28
N SER A 151 -0.59 16.24 -13.04
CA SER A 151 -0.75 15.65 -11.71
C SER A 151 0.59 15.44 -11.01
N VAL A 152 1.59 14.90 -11.75
CA VAL A 152 2.95 14.68 -11.22
C VAL A 152 3.65 16.01 -10.92
N VAL A 153 3.51 17.01 -11.80
CA VAL A 153 4.15 18.31 -11.61
C VAL A 153 3.54 19.05 -10.41
N THR A 154 2.22 18.99 -10.23
CA THR A 154 1.52 19.58 -9.08
C THR A 154 1.97 18.92 -7.78
N ALA A 155 1.98 17.59 -7.71
CA ALA A 155 2.45 16.88 -6.51
C ALA A 155 3.89 17.26 -6.12
N ILE A 156 4.79 17.43 -7.09
CA ILE A 156 6.16 17.88 -6.83
C ILE A 156 6.24 19.33 -6.36
N LYS A 157 5.38 20.20 -6.88
CA LYS A 157 5.36 21.61 -6.52
C LYS A 157 4.78 21.84 -5.12
N GLU A 158 3.78 21.05 -4.74
CA GLU A 158 3.06 21.17 -3.46
C GLU A 158 3.70 20.36 -2.33
N PHE A 159 4.74 19.58 -2.65
CA PHE A 159 5.48 18.78 -1.69
C PHE A 159 5.95 19.58 -0.46
N LYS A 160 5.76 18.97 0.70
CA LYS A 160 6.34 19.38 1.97
C LYS A 160 6.97 18.14 2.59
N GLU A 161 8.20 18.26 3.08
CA GLU A 161 8.80 17.18 3.84
C GLU A 161 8.03 17.01 5.15
N VAL A 162 7.49 15.81 5.37
CA VAL A 162 6.66 15.50 6.53
C VAL A 162 7.24 14.29 7.24
N TYR A 163 7.46 14.45 8.55
CA TYR A 163 7.70 13.36 9.47
C TYR A 163 6.60 13.33 10.53
N GLN A 164 5.71 12.34 10.45
CA GLN A 164 4.58 12.25 11.36
C GLN A 164 4.56 10.87 12.02
N VAL A 165 4.76 10.87 13.33
CA VAL A 165 4.48 9.70 14.18
C VAL A 165 3.03 9.81 14.60
N TRP A 166 2.14 9.13 13.87
CA TRP A 166 0.72 9.12 14.19
C TRP A 166 0.47 8.17 15.36
N GLN A 167 -0.14 8.67 16.43
CA GLN A 167 -0.78 7.86 17.45
C GLN A 167 -2.15 8.49 17.69
N PRO A 168 -3.21 7.68 17.83
CA PRO A 168 -4.52 8.24 18.13
C PRO A 168 -4.42 8.88 19.52
N ALA A 169 -4.80 10.15 19.62
CA ALA A 169 -4.78 10.82 20.91
C ALA A 169 -5.79 10.16 21.87
N PRO A 170 -5.60 10.24 23.19
CA PRO A 170 -6.57 9.73 24.15
C PRO A 170 -7.99 10.27 23.89
N GLU A 171 -8.12 11.51 23.42
CA GLU A 171 -9.37 12.14 23.02
C GLU A 171 -10.01 11.57 21.74
N ASP A 172 -9.21 11.03 20.82
CA ASP A 172 -9.69 10.42 19.58
C ASP A 172 -10.23 8.99 19.81
N THR A 173 -9.79 8.34 20.89
CA THR A 173 -10.26 7.00 21.28
C THR A 173 -11.52 7.02 22.17
N ILE A 174 -11.81 8.13 22.86
CA ILE A 174 -12.99 8.25 23.73
C ILE A 174 -14.30 8.53 22.98
N VAL A 175 -14.26 8.99 21.73
CA VAL A 175 -15.46 9.27 20.92
C VAL A 175 -15.36 8.59 19.55
N ALA A 176 -15.31 7.27 19.57
CA ALA A 176 -15.48 6.49 18.36
C ALA A 176 -16.90 6.65 17.82
N ALA A 177 -17.04 6.97 16.53
CA ALA A 177 -18.32 6.97 15.88
C ALA A 177 -18.77 5.51 15.72
N THR A 178 -19.56 5.00 16.67
CA THR A 178 -20.14 3.65 16.58
C THR A 178 -21.15 3.65 15.44
N VAL A 179 -20.80 2.98 14.33
CA VAL A 179 -21.73 2.83 13.21
C VAL A 179 -22.67 1.68 13.53
N ILE A 180 -23.97 1.99 13.65
CA ILE A 180 -25.00 0.96 13.72
C ILE A 180 -25.03 0.23 12.36
N GLN A 181 -24.64 -1.04 12.37
CA GLN A 181 -24.66 -1.89 11.19
C GLN A 181 -26.11 -2.09 10.76
N ARG A 182 -26.50 -1.42 9.67
CA ARG A 182 -27.74 -1.71 8.97
C ARG A 182 -27.34 -2.30 7.62
N PRO A 183 -27.99 -3.37 7.13
CA PRO A 183 -27.79 -3.80 5.76
C PRO A 183 -28.23 -2.66 4.84
N VAL A 184 -27.25 -1.93 4.30
CA VAL A 184 -27.50 -0.87 3.32
C VAL A 184 -27.26 -1.47 1.94
N VAL A 185 -28.29 -1.45 1.10
CA VAL A 185 -28.15 -1.82 -0.31
C VAL A 185 -27.81 -0.54 -1.08
N ASN A 186 -26.54 -0.36 -1.42
CA ASN A 186 -26.10 0.65 -2.37
C ASN A 186 -25.69 -0.04 -3.67
N TYR A 187 -26.56 0.01 -4.69
CA TYR A 187 -26.35 -0.71 -5.95
C TYR A 187 -25.10 -0.24 -6.71
N VAL A 188 -24.76 1.05 -6.64
CA VAL A 188 -23.60 1.62 -7.33
C VAL A 188 -22.31 1.13 -6.69
N VAL A 189 -22.19 1.30 -5.37
CA VAL A 189 -21.00 0.87 -4.61
C VAL A 189 -20.83 -0.65 -4.69
N ASN A 190 -21.92 -1.43 -4.62
CA ASN A 190 -21.85 -2.88 -4.76
C ASN A 190 -21.46 -3.34 -6.18
N ALA A 191 -21.86 -2.62 -7.23
CA ALA A 191 -21.44 -2.93 -8.59
C ALA A 191 -19.94 -2.65 -8.77
N GLN A 192 -19.49 -1.46 -8.37
CA GLN A 192 -18.07 -1.07 -8.43
C GLN A 192 -17.17 -1.97 -7.58
N TYR A 193 -17.64 -2.40 -6.40
CA TYR A 193 -16.91 -3.32 -5.55
C TYR A 193 -16.55 -4.64 -6.26
N LYS A 194 -17.46 -5.17 -7.08
CA LYS A 194 -17.25 -6.41 -7.82
C LYS A 194 -16.27 -6.27 -8.99
N GLU A 195 -16.06 -5.05 -9.46
CA GLU A 195 -15.14 -4.73 -10.55
C GLU A 195 -13.70 -4.53 -10.06
N ARG A 196 -13.50 -4.28 -8.75
CA ARG A 196 -12.18 -4.00 -8.19
C ARG A 196 -11.50 -5.28 -7.67
N ASP A 197 -10.21 -5.39 -7.92
CA ASP A 197 -9.41 -6.49 -7.41
C ASP A 197 -9.27 -6.40 -5.88
N LYS A 198 -9.45 -7.51 -5.17
CA LYS A 198 -9.17 -7.58 -3.73
C LYS A 198 -7.69 -7.85 -3.50
N VAL A 199 -7.01 -6.93 -2.84
CA VAL A 199 -5.63 -7.11 -2.38
C VAL A 199 -5.67 -7.50 -0.91
N VAL A 200 -5.16 -8.69 -0.58
CA VAL A 200 -5.06 -9.12 0.82
C VAL A 200 -3.83 -8.48 1.44
N GLU A 201 -4.04 -7.51 2.31
CA GLU A 201 -2.97 -6.76 3.00
C GLU A 201 -2.41 -7.54 4.19
N LYS A 202 -3.28 -8.25 4.91
CA LYS A 202 -2.92 -8.98 6.11
C LYS A 202 -3.89 -10.14 6.36
N GLU A 203 -3.35 -11.26 6.80
CA GLU A 203 -4.11 -12.33 7.45
C GLU A 203 -3.72 -12.35 8.93
N ILE A 204 -4.71 -12.28 9.82
CA ILE A 204 -4.51 -12.29 11.28
C ILE A 204 -5.30 -13.39 11.96
N LEU A 205 -4.66 -13.98 12.97
CA LEU A 205 -5.24 -15.00 13.84
C LEU A 205 -5.84 -14.32 15.08
N VAL A 206 -7.14 -14.48 15.28
CA VAL A 206 -7.87 -13.89 16.40
C VAL A 206 -8.35 -14.94 17.39
N ASP A 207 -8.32 -14.61 18.68
CA ASP A 207 -8.71 -15.51 19.77
C ASP A 207 -10.20 -15.42 20.14
N ALA A 208 -10.89 -14.37 19.69
CA ALA A 208 -12.25 -14.06 20.14
C ALA A 208 -13.34 -14.27 19.07
N ASP A 209 -14.58 -14.33 19.55
CA ASP A 209 -15.80 -14.51 18.75
C ASP A 209 -16.25 -13.22 18.08
N SER A 210 -15.74 -12.08 18.54
CA SER A 210 -15.97 -10.78 17.95
C SER A 210 -14.71 -9.94 18.02
N VAL A 211 -14.55 -9.07 17.05
CA VAL A 211 -13.49 -8.06 17.04
C VAL A 211 -14.08 -6.66 17.01
N THR A 212 -13.36 -5.74 17.61
CA THR A 212 -13.53 -4.31 17.40
C THR A 212 -12.60 -3.88 16.28
N VAL A 213 -13.12 -3.09 15.35
CA VAL A 213 -12.40 -2.59 14.19
C VAL A 213 -12.56 -1.09 14.13
N ASP A 214 -11.43 -0.38 14.10
CA ASP A 214 -11.38 1.08 13.97
C ASP A 214 -10.65 1.46 12.69
N PHE A 215 -11.18 2.44 11.96
CA PHE A 215 -10.50 3.06 10.83
C PHE A 215 -10.15 4.51 11.16
N TYR A 216 -8.91 4.89 10.85
CA TYR A 216 -8.39 6.23 11.00
C TYR A 216 -7.72 6.68 9.71
N ASP A 217 -7.68 8.00 9.52
CA ASP A 217 -6.70 8.63 8.66
C ASP A 217 -5.38 8.79 9.43
N ASN A 218 -4.32 8.11 9.00
CA ASN A 218 -3.01 8.15 9.64
C ASN A 218 -1.94 8.89 8.84
N GLY A 219 -2.33 9.56 7.75
CA GLY A 219 -1.49 10.45 6.96
C GLY A 219 -1.86 11.93 7.20
N GLU A 220 -1.88 12.69 6.12
CA GLU A 220 -2.50 14.02 6.07
C GLU A 220 -4.02 13.85 5.87
N VAL A 221 -4.84 14.51 6.70
CA VAL A 221 -6.31 14.46 6.53
C VAL A 221 -6.70 15.24 5.28
N ASP A 222 -6.76 14.53 4.16
CA ASP A 222 -6.73 15.12 2.83
C ASP A 222 -8.04 14.94 2.06
N GLY A 223 -9.06 14.36 2.70
CA GLY A 223 -10.38 14.17 2.12
C GLY A 223 -10.76 12.72 1.83
N ASP A 224 -9.93 11.77 2.24
CA ASP A 224 -10.18 10.35 2.08
C ASP A 224 -11.57 9.91 2.58
N SER A 225 -12.29 9.14 1.76
CA SER A 225 -13.60 8.56 2.08
C SER A 225 -13.69 7.10 1.67
N ILE A 226 -14.22 6.27 2.57
CA ILE A 226 -14.27 4.82 2.40
C ILE A 226 -15.66 4.22 2.59
N SER A 227 -15.87 3.11 1.91
CA SER A 227 -16.89 2.12 2.20
C SER A 227 -16.24 0.88 2.81
N VAL A 228 -16.93 0.23 3.76
CA VAL A 228 -16.42 -0.99 4.42
C VAL A 228 -17.37 -2.14 4.13
N PHE A 229 -16.80 -3.22 3.63
CA PHE A 229 -17.47 -4.49 3.41
C PHE A 229 -16.98 -5.52 4.42
N TYR A 230 -17.89 -6.38 4.87
CA TYR A 230 -17.58 -7.54 5.67
C TYR A 230 -18.19 -8.77 5.02
N ASN A 231 -17.38 -9.77 4.71
CA ASN A 231 -17.84 -10.98 4.05
C ASN A 231 -18.68 -10.69 2.79
N ASP A 232 -18.20 -9.75 1.95
CA ASP A 232 -18.85 -9.24 0.74
C ASP A 232 -20.15 -8.43 0.95
N GLN A 233 -20.56 -8.22 2.20
CA GLN A 233 -21.71 -7.41 2.54
C GLN A 233 -21.28 -5.99 2.92
N LEU A 234 -21.88 -4.98 2.27
CA LEU A 234 -21.66 -3.58 2.61
C LEU A 234 -22.19 -3.30 4.03
N ILE A 235 -21.30 -2.87 4.92
CA ILE A 235 -21.65 -2.47 6.30
C ILE A 235 -21.85 -0.96 6.38
N THR A 236 -20.99 -0.19 5.71
CA THR A 236 -21.11 1.27 5.64
C THR A 236 -20.53 1.80 4.35
N PHE A 237 -20.98 2.99 3.96
CA PHE A 237 -20.51 3.68 2.76
C PHE A 237 -20.26 5.16 3.03
N ASN A 238 -19.42 5.79 2.19
CA ASN A 238 -19.11 7.22 2.19
C ASN A 238 -18.72 7.77 3.56
N ARG A 239 -17.80 7.07 4.21
CA ARG A 239 -17.25 7.46 5.50
C ARG A 239 -15.94 8.18 5.31
N LYS A 240 -15.96 9.49 5.53
CA LYS A 240 -14.75 10.31 5.53
C LYS A 240 -13.81 9.88 6.66
N LEU A 241 -12.57 9.53 6.31
CA LEU A 241 -11.51 9.25 7.26
C LEU A 241 -11.06 10.55 7.94
N SER A 242 -10.64 10.42 9.19
CA SER A 242 -10.14 11.54 9.99
C SER A 242 -9.24 11.02 11.11
N THR A 243 -8.72 11.92 11.94
CA THR A 243 -8.02 11.55 13.19
C THR A 243 -8.93 10.85 14.19
N ARG A 244 -10.26 11.02 14.07
CA ARG A 244 -11.25 10.30 14.88
C ARG A 244 -11.64 8.99 14.24
N SER A 245 -11.74 7.95 15.07
CA SER A 245 -12.02 6.60 14.61
C SER A 245 -13.45 6.40 14.13
N ILE A 246 -13.58 5.58 13.09
CA ILE A 246 -14.85 4.98 12.69
C ILE A 246 -14.83 3.54 13.16
N GLN A 247 -15.69 3.22 14.13
CA GLN A 247 -15.62 1.96 14.85
C GLN A 247 -16.78 1.02 14.50
N PHE A 248 -16.45 -0.25 14.34
CA PHE A 248 -17.37 -1.35 14.14
C PHE A 248 -17.06 -2.47 15.12
N ARG A 249 -18.09 -3.09 15.67
CA ARG A 249 -17.97 -4.37 16.36
C ARG A 249 -18.49 -5.47 15.44
N LEU A 250 -17.62 -6.40 15.06
CA LEU A 250 -17.94 -7.47 14.12
C LEU A 250 -17.90 -8.82 14.84
N GLY A 251 -19.02 -9.54 14.84
CA GLY A 251 -19.04 -10.95 15.24
C GLY A 251 -18.46 -11.79 14.10
N LEU A 252 -17.50 -12.67 14.40
CA LEU A 252 -16.96 -13.59 13.41
C LEU A 252 -18.04 -14.59 13.00
N ASP A 253 -18.23 -14.79 11.70
CA ASP A 253 -19.08 -15.86 11.19
C ASP A 253 -18.40 -17.21 11.44
N PRO A 254 -18.93 -18.07 12.34
CA PRO A 254 -18.31 -19.35 12.67
C PRO A 254 -18.45 -20.38 11.54
N THR A 255 -19.32 -20.11 10.54
CA THR A 255 -19.49 -20.99 9.37
C THR A 255 -18.40 -20.76 8.32
N LYS A 256 -17.63 -19.66 8.43
CA LYS A 256 -16.53 -19.34 7.54
C LYS A 256 -15.19 -19.59 8.22
N GLU A 257 -14.30 -20.31 7.54
CA GLU A 257 -12.91 -20.44 7.98
C GLU A 257 -12.17 -19.09 7.97
N VAL A 258 -12.56 -18.21 7.04
CA VAL A 258 -11.99 -16.87 6.86
C VAL A 258 -13.11 -15.85 6.82
N ASN A 259 -13.01 -14.85 7.69
CA ASN A 259 -13.86 -13.67 7.65
C ASN A 259 -13.07 -12.52 7.01
N GLU A 260 -13.64 -11.87 6.00
CA GLU A 260 -12.96 -10.80 5.25
C GLU A 260 -13.52 -9.43 5.63
N ILE A 261 -12.65 -8.46 5.90
CA ILE A 261 -13.00 -7.04 5.98
C ILE A 261 -12.30 -6.33 4.83
N THR A 262 -13.07 -5.68 3.96
CA THR A 262 -12.53 -4.97 2.80
C THR A 262 -12.82 -3.48 2.91
N MET A 263 -11.76 -2.68 2.81
CA MET A 263 -11.82 -1.23 2.64
C MET A 263 -11.87 -0.88 1.15
N PHE A 264 -12.95 -0.22 0.77
CA PHE A 264 -13.19 0.27 -0.57
C PHE A 264 -13.03 1.79 -0.59
N ALA A 265 -12.18 2.29 -1.47
CA ALA A 265 -11.97 3.73 -1.68
C ALA A 265 -13.16 4.35 -2.43
N ASP A 266 -13.96 5.20 -1.76
CA ASP A 266 -15.01 5.98 -2.44
C ASP A 266 -14.41 7.14 -3.25
N ASN A 267 -13.24 7.64 -2.82
CA ASN A 267 -12.42 8.61 -3.53
C ASN A 267 -10.92 8.28 -3.33
N LEU A 268 -10.01 9.16 -3.77
CA LEU A 268 -8.56 9.01 -3.58
C LEU A 268 -7.98 10.07 -2.61
N GLY A 269 -8.83 10.81 -1.90
CA GLY A 269 -8.38 12.02 -1.22
C GLY A 269 -7.91 13.09 -2.21
N SER A 270 -7.16 14.06 -1.71
CA SER A 270 -6.44 15.04 -2.53
C SER A 270 -5.03 14.57 -2.90
N ILE A 271 -4.50 13.61 -2.16
CA ILE A 271 -3.21 12.93 -2.31
C ILE A 271 -3.49 11.42 -2.43
N PRO A 272 -3.61 10.89 -3.66
CA PRO A 272 -3.78 9.45 -3.87
C PRO A 272 -2.63 8.64 -3.27
N PRO A 273 -2.82 7.36 -2.88
CA PRO A 273 -4.07 6.60 -2.91
C PRO A 273 -4.91 6.89 -1.65
N ASN A 274 -6.11 6.32 -1.56
CA ASN A 274 -6.86 6.41 -0.32
C ASN A 274 -6.25 5.48 0.74
N THR A 275 -5.81 6.04 1.85
CA THR A 275 -5.07 5.32 2.89
C THR A 275 -5.76 5.36 4.24
N ALA A 276 -5.65 4.26 4.98
CA ALA A 276 -6.17 4.20 6.34
C ALA A 276 -5.26 3.39 7.25
N LEU A 277 -5.31 3.71 8.55
CA LEU A 277 -4.95 2.74 9.58
C LEU A 277 -6.21 2.04 10.08
N MET A 278 -6.22 0.72 9.93
CA MET A 278 -7.19 -0.17 10.53
C MET A 278 -6.60 -0.77 11.82
N LEU A 279 -7.26 -0.56 12.95
CA LEU A 279 -6.95 -1.27 14.19
C LEU A 279 -7.95 -2.40 14.38
N VAL A 280 -7.46 -3.62 14.60
CA VAL A 280 -8.31 -4.77 14.97
C VAL A 280 -7.95 -5.20 16.39
N ASN A 281 -8.96 -5.25 17.26
CA ASN A 281 -8.80 -5.67 18.65
C ASN A 281 -9.75 -6.84 18.93
N ASP A 282 -9.20 -7.99 19.34
CA ASP A 282 -9.96 -9.19 19.73
C ASP A 282 -10.21 -9.26 21.25
N GLY A 283 -9.84 -8.21 21.99
CA GLY A 283 -9.93 -8.11 23.45
C GLY A 283 -8.64 -8.50 24.18
N LYS A 284 -7.75 -9.28 23.54
CA LYS A 284 -6.44 -9.65 24.09
C LYS A 284 -5.29 -9.09 23.28
N ASN A 285 -5.43 -9.15 21.96
CA ASN A 285 -4.45 -8.76 20.96
C ASN A 285 -4.97 -7.55 20.20
N ARG A 286 -4.06 -6.63 19.90
CA ARG A 286 -4.30 -5.50 19.01
C ARG A 286 -3.41 -5.66 17.77
N PHE A 287 -4.01 -5.48 16.60
CA PHE A 287 -3.34 -5.53 15.31
C PHE A 287 -3.50 -4.18 14.60
N ASP A 288 -2.37 -3.58 14.26
CA ASP A 288 -2.31 -2.31 13.55
C ASP A 288 -1.99 -2.61 12.08
N ILE A 289 -2.93 -2.32 11.19
CA ILE A 289 -2.89 -2.73 9.79
C ILE A 289 -3.10 -1.50 8.92
N ARG A 290 -2.14 -1.20 8.04
CA ARG A 290 -2.33 -0.13 7.05
C ARG A 290 -2.96 -0.67 5.80
N LEU A 291 -3.91 0.10 5.29
CA LEU A 291 -4.68 -0.23 4.11
C LEU A 291 -4.43 0.85 3.05
N SER A 292 -4.29 0.42 1.80
CA SER A 292 -4.21 1.29 0.63
C SER A 292 -5.20 0.81 -0.40
N SER A 293 -6.12 1.68 -0.78
CA SER A 293 -7.19 1.38 -1.72
C SER A 293 -7.22 2.44 -2.81
N ASN A 294 -7.60 2.04 -4.02
CA ASN A 294 -7.74 2.96 -5.15
C ASN A 294 -8.96 2.57 -6.00
N LEU A 295 -9.13 3.24 -7.15
CA LEU A 295 -10.30 3.01 -8.01
C LEU A 295 -10.28 1.66 -8.76
N GLN A 296 -9.21 0.88 -8.64
CA GLN A 296 -9.03 -0.43 -9.28
C GLN A 296 -8.90 -1.57 -8.27
N LYS A 297 -8.41 -1.29 -7.06
CA LYS A 297 -8.05 -2.28 -6.04
C LYS A 297 -8.63 -1.91 -4.69
N SER A 298 -9.11 -2.91 -3.96
CA SER A 298 -9.63 -2.76 -2.60
C SER A 298 -8.76 -3.51 -1.60
N ALA A 299 -8.39 -2.84 -0.50
CA ALA A 299 -7.57 -3.44 0.57
C ALA A 299 -8.42 -4.37 1.44
N THR A 300 -7.98 -5.61 1.63
CA THR A 300 -8.70 -6.65 2.37
C THR A 300 -7.85 -7.23 3.50
N VAL A 301 -8.46 -7.37 4.68
CA VAL A 301 -7.90 -8.06 5.84
C VAL A 301 -8.67 -9.34 6.10
N ARG A 302 -7.95 -10.43 6.30
CA ARG A 302 -8.50 -11.76 6.61
C ARG A 302 -8.38 -12.06 8.09
N LEU A 303 -9.50 -12.40 8.72
CA LEU A 303 -9.57 -12.86 10.10
C LEU A 303 -9.78 -14.37 10.10
N LYS A 304 -8.86 -15.10 10.73
CA LYS A 304 -8.98 -16.53 11.01
C LYS A 304 -9.07 -16.75 12.50
N ARG A 305 -10.02 -17.56 12.95
CA ARG A 305 -10.09 -17.96 14.36
C ARG A 305 -8.92 -18.90 14.67
N LYS A 306 -8.26 -18.72 15.81
CA LYS A 306 -7.25 -19.70 16.25
C LYS A 306 -7.92 -21.07 16.50
N PRO A 307 -7.27 -22.17 16.10
CA PRO A 307 -7.72 -23.49 16.48
C PRO A 307 -7.74 -23.60 18.00
N VAL A 308 -8.84 -24.06 18.57
CA VAL A 308 -8.88 -24.41 19.99
C VAL A 308 -7.93 -25.59 20.18
N ALA A 309 -6.85 -25.39 20.94
CA ALA A 309 -5.98 -26.49 21.32
C ALA A 309 -6.78 -27.44 22.23
N ASN A 310 -7.17 -28.60 21.71
CA ASN A 310 -7.76 -29.66 22.52
C ASN A 310 -6.69 -30.17 23.48
N THR A 311 -6.70 -29.68 24.72
CA THR A 311 -6.02 -30.35 25.83
C THR A 311 -6.75 -31.65 26.12
N SER A 312 -6.32 -32.73 25.47
CA SER A 312 -6.69 -34.08 25.87
C SER A 312 -6.09 -34.34 27.26
N SER A 313 -6.90 -34.16 28.30
CA SER A 313 -6.59 -34.64 29.65
C SER A 313 -6.52 -36.16 29.63
N THR A 314 -5.33 -36.72 29.47
CA THR A 314 -5.05 -38.11 29.82
C THR A 314 -5.09 -38.23 31.34
N SER A 315 -6.28 -38.47 31.90
CA SER A 315 -6.40 -39.12 33.21
C SER A 315 -6.11 -40.61 33.01
N GLY A 316 -4.84 -41.00 33.17
CA GLY A 316 -4.39 -42.38 33.10
C GLY A 316 -3.86 -42.84 34.45
N ALA A 317 -4.65 -43.68 35.10
CA ALA A 317 -4.49 -44.30 36.40
C ALA A 317 -3.07 -44.74 36.82
N HIS A 318 -2.78 -44.49 38.10
CA HIS A 318 -1.82 -45.26 38.90
C HIS A 318 -2.28 -46.72 39.04
N PRO A 319 -1.39 -47.69 38.85
CA PRO A 319 -1.32 -48.89 39.68
C PRO A 319 -0.26 -48.77 40.77
#